data_AF-A0A833T7C6-F1
#
_entry.id   AF-A0A833T7C6-F1
#
_cell.length_a   1.000
_cell.length_b   1.000
_cell.length_c   1.000
_cell.angle_alpha   90.00
_cell.angle_beta   90.00
_cell.angle_gamma   90.00
#
_symmetry.space_group_name_H-M   'P 1'
#
loop_
_entity.id
_entity.type
_entity.pdbx_description
1 polymer ?
#
loop_
_entity_poly.entity_id
_entity_poly.type
_entity_poly.pdbx_seq_one_letter_code
_entity_poly.pdbx_strand_id
1 'polypeptide(L)'
;MVRPLGAKDISSKTRVAVVVFLTTLNKEGRLRYGTIKRAKMLFRLSRAEIELIWGLRDSPAALVLPRRPYPPRETHVTAKEVGERVAAVPLCQRQTLRSLEMACGIPRSTLQRYLKTKVLRRFIASESYTDE
;
A
#
# COMPACT_ATOMS: atom_id res chain seq x y z
N MET A 1 5.82 16.85 15.14
CA MET A 1 6.77 15.72 14.99
C MET A 1 6.60 15.13 13.59
N VAL A 2 7.64 15.19 12.75
CA VAL A 2 7.61 14.59 11.41
C VAL A 2 7.77 13.08 11.56
N ARG A 3 6.80 12.29 11.09
CA ARG A 3 6.94 10.83 11.08
C ARG A 3 8.08 10.47 10.13
N PRO A 4 9.00 9.55 10.48
CA PRO A 4 9.99 9.07 9.54
C PRO A 4 9.25 8.47 8.34
N LEU A 5 9.60 8.93 7.14
CA LEU A 5 9.20 8.30 5.89
C LEU A 5 9.53 6.81 6.02
N GLY A 6 8.55 5.95 5.74
CA GLY A 6 8.70 4.50 5.89
C GLY A 6 10.03 4.03 5.28
N ALA A 7 10.74 3.16 6.00
CA ALA A 7 12.06 2.70 5.60
C ALA A 7 12.05 2.27 4.12
N LYS A 8 12.98 2.83 3.33
CA LYS A 8 13.07 2.59 1.90
C LYS A 8 13.33 1.09 1.67
N ASP A 9 12.51 0.48 0.81
CA ASP A 9 12.64 -0.95 0.50
C ASP A 9 14.04 -1.28 -0.06
N ILE A 10 14.54 -2.48 0.24
CA ILE A 10 15.84 -2.93 -0.25
C ILE A 10 15.72 -3.15 -1.76
N SER A 11 16.62 -2.52 -2.52
CA SER A 11 16.68 -2.67 -3.98
C SER A 11 16.74 -4.15 -4.37
N SER A 12 15.97 -4.55 -5.37
CA SER A 12 15.94 -5.90 -5.92
C SER A 12 17.34 -6.37 -6.33
N LYS A 13 18.15 -5.48 -6.91
CA LYS A 13 19.55 -5.75 -7.26
C LYS A 13 20.38 -6.19 -6.04
N THR A 14 20.20 -5.52 -4.91
CA THR A 14 20.89 -5.85 -3.66
C THR A 14 20.40 -7.19 -3.10
N ARG A 15 19.09 -7.47 -3.16
CA ARG A 15 18.52 -8.76 -2.72
C ARG A 15 19.11 -9.93 -3.50
N VAL A 16 19.15 -9.82 -4.83
CA VAL A 16 19.74 -10.85 -5.69
C VAL A 16 21.24 -11.02 -5.41
N ALA A 17 21.99 -9.92 -5.27
CA ALA A 17 23.42 -9.99 -4.95
C ALA A 17 23.71 -10.67 -3.61
N VAL A 18 22.89 -10.43 -2.59
CA VAL A 18 22.99 -11.10 -1.28
C VAL A 18 22.75 -12.60 -1.43
N VAL A 19 21.70 -13.02 -2.14
CA VAL A 19 21.42 -14.44 -2.36
C VAL A 19 22.57 -15.11 -3.09
N VAL A 20 23.05 -14.53 -4.20
CA VAL A 20 24.18 -15.09 -4.96
C VAL A 20 25.42 -15.22 -4.07
N PHE A 21 25.76 -14.18 -3.30
CA PHE A 21 26.89 -14.21 -2.36
C PHE A 21 26.75 -15.29 -1.28
N LEU A 22 25.54 -15.49 -0.75
CA LEU A 22 25.30 -16.53 0.25
C LEU A 22 25.32 -17.93 -0.37
N THR A 23 24.84 -18.09 -1.61
CA THR A 23 24.88 -19.39 -2.32
C THR A 23 26.30 -19.84 -2.63
N THR A 24 27.23 -18.94 -2.95
CA THR A 24 28.64 -19.31 -3.20
C THR A 24 29.38 -19.75 -1.94
N LEU A 25 28.93 -19.30 -0.77
CA LEU A 25 29.51 -19.64 0.53
C LEU A 25 28.77 -20.80 1.24
N ASN A 26 27.71 -21.31 0.61
CA ASN A 26 26.94 -22.44 1.08
C ASN A 26 27.72 -23.75 0.88
N LYS A 27 27.75 -24.61 1.91
CA LYS A 27 28.19 -26.00 1.78
C LYS A 27 27.08 -26.90 2.29
N GLU A 28 26.66 -27.88 1.48
CA GLU A 28 25.65 -28.89 1.83
C GLU A 28 24.29 -28.30 2.30
N GLY A 29 23.91 -27.14 1.75
CA GLY A 29 22.66 -26.47 2.11
C GLY A 29 22.71 -25.68 3.42
N ARG A 30 23.87 -25.61 4.11
CA ARG A 30 24.07 -24.83 5.32
C ARG A 30 25.06 -23.68 5.11
N LEU A 31 24.67 -22.50 5.62
CA LEU A 31 25.56 -21.36 5.72
C LEU A 31 26.59 -21.60 6.83
N ARG A 32 27.87 -21.39 6.50
CA ARG A 32 28.96 -21.49 7.48
C ARG A 32 28.81 -20.44 8.58
N TYR A 33 29.33 -20.75 9.77
CA TYR A 33 29.41 -19.79 10.87
C TYR A 33 30.12 -18.49 10.43
N GLY A 34 29.57 -17.35 10.81
CA GLY A 34 30.12 -16.03 10.46
C GLY A 34 29.81 -15.52 9.05
N THR A 35 29.16 -16.30 8.18
CA THR A 35 28.83 -15.87 6.81
C THR A 35 27.87 -14.69 6.79
N ILE A 36 26.85 -14.71 7.66
CA ILE A 36 25.91 -13.61 7.85
C ILE A 36 26.62 -12.34 8.36
N LYS A 37 27.62 -12.49 9.25
CA LYS A 37 28.43 -11.37 9.74
C LYS A 37 29.23 -10.74 8.60
N ARG A 38 29.80 -11.55 7.69
CA ARG A 38 30.47 -11.06 6.48
C ARG A 38 29.51 -10.35 5.53
N ALA A 39 28.35 -10.93 5.26
CA ALA A 39 27.32 -10.32 4.41
C ALA A 39 26.83 -8.98 4.98
N LYS A 40 26.64 -8.89 6.30
CA LYS A 40 26.30 -7.64 7.00
C LYS A 40 27.33 -6.54 6.75
N MET A 41 28.63 -6.86 6.83
CA MET A 41 29.70 -5.89 6.57
C MET A 41 29.75 -5.44 5.10
N LEU A 42 29.53 -6.37 4.16
CA LEU A 42 29.60 -6.09 2.72
C LEU A 42 28.39 -5.30 2.20
N PHE A 43 27.19 -5.74 2.55
CA PHE A 43 25.94 -5.16 2.04
C PHE A 43 25.36 -4.06 2.92
N ARG A 44 25.93 -3.84 4.12
CA ARG A 44 25.46 -2.87 5.13
C ARG A 44 23.98 -3.07 5.51
N LEU A 45 23.53 -4.31 5.49
CA LEU A 45 22.18 -4.71 5.88
C LEU A 45 22.15 -5.28 7.30
N SER A 46 21.01 -5.19 7.96
CA SER A 46 20.80 -5.85 9.24
C SER A 46 20.80 -7.38 9.08
N ARG A 47 21.09 -8.08 10.18
CA ARG A 47 21.04 -9.54 10.21
C ARG A 47 19.66 -10.07 9.81
N ALA A 48 18.59 -9.44 10.31
CA ALA A 48 17.21 -9.83 10.04
C ALA A 48 16.85 -9.69 8.56
N GLU A 49 17.29 -8.63 7.89
CA GLU A 49 17.08 -8.45 6.45
C GLU A 49 17.78 -9.52 5.62
N ILE A 50 19.02 -9.88 5.99
CA ILE A 50 19.79 -10.93 5.31
C ILE A 50 19.11 -12.29 5.49
N GLU A 51 18.64 -12.61 6.70
CA GLU A 51 17.91 -13.85 6.97
C GLU A 51 16.58 -13.91 6.20
N LEU A 52 15.85 -12.80 6.12
CA LEU A 52 14.63 -12.69 5.32
C LEU A 52 14.91 -12.92 3.84
N ILE A 53 15.92 -12.24 3.27
CA ILE A 53 16.34 -12.41 1.88
C ILE A 53 16.75 -13.86 1.61
N TRP A 54 17.50 -14.48 2.52
CA TRP A 54 17.90 -15.88 2.40
C TRP A 54 16.71 -16.85 2.48
N GLY A 55 15.68 -16.52 3.27
CA GLY A 55 14.42 -17.26 3.30
C GLY A 55 13.69 -17.26 1.96
N LEU A 56 13.86 -16.20 1.15
CA LEU A 56 13.21 -16.03 -0.16
C LEU A 56 13.97 -16.67 -1.33
N ARG A 57 15.11 -17.33 -1.07
CA ARG A 57 16.01 -17.88 -2.10
C ARG A 57 15.33 -18.86 -3.08
N ASP A 58 14.32 -19.59 -2.62
CA ASP A 58 13.62 -20.61 -3.41
C ASP A 58 12.58 -19.99 -4.37
N SER A 59 12.30 -18.68 -4.25
CA SER A 59 11.34 -17.96 -5.08
C SER A 59 12.01 -16.75 -5.77
N PRO A 60 12.41 -16.87 -7.05
CA PRO A 60 13.05 -15.76 -7.77
C PRO A 60 12.12 -14.54 -7.90
N ALA A 61 10.81 -14.77 -8.01
CA ALA A 61 9.81 -13.71 -8.04
C ALA A 61 9.82 -12.86 -6.75
N ALA A 62 9.98 -13.48 -5.58
CA ALA A 62 10.00 -12.78 -4.30
C ALA A 62 11.25 -11.89 -4.10
N LEU A 63 12.36 -12.23 -4.77
CA LEU A 63 13.60 -11.45 -4.74
C LEU A 63 13.52 -10.19 -5.60
N VAL A 64 12.80 -10.25 -6.72
CA VAL A 64 12.72 -9.17 -7.71
C VAL A 64 11.55 -8.23 -7.43
N LEU A 65 10.41 -8.77 -6.98
CA LEU A 65 9.22 -7.95 -6.77
C LEU A 65 9.42 -6.97 -5.60
N PRO A 66 8.96 -5.72 -5.74
CA PRO A 66 8.96 -4.77 -4.63
C PRO A 66 8.08 -5.32 -3.49
N ARG A 67 8.38 -4.92 -2.25
CA ARG A 67 7.53 -5.27 -1.11
C ARG A 67 6.10 -4.85 -1.41
N ARG A 68 5.14 -5.76 -1.20
CA ARG A 68 3.72 -5.45 -1.37
C ARG A 68 3.39 -4.25 -0.47
N PRO A 69 2.70 -3.23 -1.00
CA PRO A 69 2.22 -2.13 -0.17
C PRO A 69 1.32 -2.70 0.91
N TYR A 70 1.28 -2.02 2.07
CA TYR A 70 0.30 -2.36 3.09
C TYR A 70 -1.09 -2.30 2.48
N PRO A 71 -1.98 -3.25 2.82
CA PRO A 71 -3.37 -3.15 2.40
C PRO A 71 -3.92 -1.80 2.86
N PRO A 72 -4.71 -1.11 2.01
CA PRO A 72 -5.39 0.11 2.43
C PRO A 72 -6.18 -0.18 3.70
N ARG A 73 -6.16 0.76 4.65
CA ARG A 73 -7.04 0.65 5.83
C ARG A 73 -8.48 0.67 5.35
N GLU A 74 -9.29 -0.24 5.88
CA GLU A 74 -10.72 -0.28 5.63
C GLU A 74 -11.34 1.07 6.02
N THR A 75 -12.04 1.68 5.07
CA THR A 75 -12.80 2.91 5.32
C THR A 75 -14.14 2.53 5.90
N HIS A 76 -14.51 3.11 7.05
CA HIS A 76 -15.81 2.87 7.72
C HIS A 76 -17.04 3.09 6.83
N VAL A 77 -16.91 3.91 5.77
CA VAL A 77 -17.98 4.18 4.83
C VAL A 77 -17.48 3.82 3.44
N THR A 78 -18.20 2.95 2.75
CA THR A 78 -17.81 2.49 1.41
C THR A 78 -18.11 3.55 0.36
N ALA A 79 -17.39 3.52 -0.77
CA ALA A 79 -17.63 4.44 -1.88
C ALA A 79 -19.10 4.45 -2.36
N LYS A 80 -19.72 3.26 -2.39
CA LYS A 80 -21.10 3.06 -2.79
C LYS A 80 -22.07 3.73 -1.82
N GLU A 81 -21.89 3.48 -0.53
CA GLU A 81 -22.70 4.07 0.54
C GLU A 81 -22.61 5.61 0.57
N VAL A 82 -21.42 6.18 0.33
CA VAL A 82 -21.30 7.65 0.17
C VAL A 82 -22.07 8.11 -1.07
N GLY A 83 -21.99 7.38 -2.18
CA GLY A 83 -22.71 7.68 -3.42
C GLY A 83 -24.22 7.72 -3.22
N GLU A 84 -24.80 6.66 -2.68
CA GLU A 84 -26.24 6.52 -2.40
C GLU A 84 -26.73 7.64 -1.48
N ARG A 85 -26.01 7.94 -0.39
CA ARG A 85 -26.38 9.04 0.52
C ARG A 85 -26.29 10.41 -0.14
N VAL A 86 -25.33 10.63 -1.02
CA VAL A 86 -25.21 11.90 -1.76
C VAL A 86 -26.30 12.00 -2.84
N ALA A 87 -26.66 10.90 -3.49
CA ALA A 87 -27.73 10.82 -4.49
C ALA A 87 -29.12 11.04 -3.87
N ALA A 88 -29.32 10.66 -2.62
CA ALA A 88 -30.56 10.93 -1.88
C ALA A 88 -30.74 12.41 -1.48
N VAL A 89 -29.66 13.19 -1.40
CA VAL A 89 -29.72 14.61 -0.99
C VAL A 89 -30.22 15.48 -2.14
N PRO A 90 -31.21 16.38 -1.95
CA PRO A 90 -31.66 17.28 -3.01
C PRO A 90 -30.54 18.14 -3.60
N LEU A 91 -30.57 18.42 -4.91
CA LEU A 91 -29.51 19.16 -5.61
C LEU A 91 -29.17 20.52 -4.99
N CYS A 92 -30.19 21.24 -4.49
CA CYS A 92 -30.01 22.53 -3.80
C CYS A 92 -29.13 22.42 -2.55
N GLN A 93 -29.13 21.26 -1.87
CA GLN A 93 -28.33 21.00 -0.68
C GLN A 93 -26.93 20.43 -1.01
N ARG A 94 -26.64 20.08 -2.26
CA ARG A 94 -25.32 19.57 -2.71
C ARG A 94 -24.29 20.65 -3.03
N GLN A 95 -24.64 21.93 -2.91
CA GLN A 95 -23.81 23.04 -3.38
C GLN A 95 -22.53 23.24 -2.54
N THR A 96 -22.61 23.02 -1.23
CA THR A 96 -21.45 23.22 -0.33
C THR A 96 -21.16 21.95 0.46
N LEU A 97 -19.89 21.72 0.80
CA LEU A 97 -19.51 20.60 1.67
C LEU A 97 -20.17 20.68 3.06
N ARG A 98 -20.48 21.89 3.54
CA ARG A 98 -21.19 22.12 4.80
C ARG A 98 -22.65 21.71 4.72
N SER A 99 -23.38 22.13 3.69
CA SER A 99 -24.77 21.73 3.48
C SER A 99 -24.88 20.22 3.21
N LEU A 100 -23.94 19.66 2.43
CA LEU A 100 -23.91 18.24 2.13
C LEU A 100 -23.67 17.41 3.38
N GLU A 101 -22.70 17.76 4.22
CA GLU A 101 -22.44 17.07 5.50
C GLU A 101 -23.69 17.03 6.39
N MET A 102 -24.39 18.16 6.54
CA MET A 102 -25.62 18.22 7.34
C MET A 102 -26.72 17.32 6.77
N ALA A 103 -26.82 17.22 5.45
CA ALA A 103 -27.86 16.43 4.78
C ALA A 103 -27.55 14.93 4.70
N CYS A 104 -26.28 14.53 4.54
CA CYS A 104 -25.88 13.13 4.37
C CYS A 104 -25.30 12.48 5.64
N GLY A 105 -25.00 13.26 6.67
CA GLY A 105 -24.37 12.80 7.92
C GLY A 105 -22.92 12.31 7.74
N ILE A 106 -22.27 12.61 6.62
CA ILE A 106 -20.90 12.19 6.32
C ILE A 106 -19.95 13.35 6.62
N PRO A 107 -18.86 13.13 7.38
CA PRO A 107 -17.90 14.17 7.69
C PRO A 107 -17.32 14.85 6.44
N ARG A 108 -17.15 16.18 6.49
CA ARG A 108 -16.54 16.99 5.40
C ARG A 108 -15.25 16.40 4.83
N SER A 109 -14.37 15.89 5.69
CA SER A 109 -13.08 15.33 5.28
C SER A 109 -13.22 14.10 4.39
N THR A 110 -14.20 13.24 4.69
CA THR A 110 -14.54 12.05 3.91
C THR A 110 -15.12 12.46 2.56
N LEU A 111 -16.07 13.38 2.55
CA LEU A 111 -16.68 13.92 1.32
C LEU A 111 -15.63 14.56 0.40
N GLN A 112 -14.75 15.39 0.96
CA GLN A 112 -13.67 16.04 0.21
C GLN A 112 -12.71 15.02 -0.40
N ARG A 113 -12.37 13.94 0.33
CA ARG A 113 -11.55 12.84 -0.20
C ARG A 113 -12.22 12.18 -1.41
N TYR A 114 -13.49 11.81 -1.29
CA TYR A 114 -14.21 11.14 -2.39
C TYR A 114 -14.42 12.04 -3.61
N LEU A 115 -14.63 13.34 -3.42
CA LEU A 115 -14.66 14.33 -4.51
C LEU A 115 -13.31 14.43 -5.23
N LYS A 116 -12.19 14.49 -4.48
CA LYS A 116 -10.84 14.51 -5.07
C LYS A 116 -10.54 13.25 -5.88
N THR A 117 -10.97 12.09 -5.40
CA THR A 117 -10.82 10.81 -6.12
C THR A 117 -11.82 10.61 -7.27
N LYS A 118 -12.68 11.61 -7.56
CA LYS A 118 -13.71 11.59 -8.60
C LYS A 118 -14.69 10.41 -8.49
N VAL A 119 -14.83 9.79 -7.32
CA VAL A 119 -15.71 8.63 -7.12
C VAL A 119 -17.17 9.06 -7.16
N LEU A 120 -17.52 10.15 -6.47
CA LEU A 120 -18.90 10.67 -6.45
C LEU A 120 -19.37 11.20 -7.80
N ARG A 121 -18.46 11.83 -8.57
CA ARG A 121 -18.78 12.29 -9.92
C ARG A 121 -19.14 11.14 -10.86
N ARG A 122 -18.42 10.02 -10.74
CA ARG A 122 -18.68 8.81 -11.52
C ARG A 122 -20.00 8.15 -11.12
N PHE A 123 -20.27 8.07 -9.82
CA PHE A 123 -21.50 7.48 -9.29
C PHE A 123 -22.76 8.24 -9.77
N ILE A 124 -22.77 9.56 -9.64
CA ILE A 124 -23.91 10.39 -10.08
C ILE A 124 -24.11 10.31 -11.60
N ALA A 125 -23.03 10.28 -12.38
CA ALA A 125 -23.11 10.17 -13.84
C ALA A 125 -23.62 8.80 -14.31
N SER A 126 -23.33 7.72 -13.59
CA SER A 126 -23.86 6.38 -13.92
C SER A 126 -25.34 6.22 -13.57
N GLU A 127 -25.80 6.88 -12.51
CA GLU A 127 -27.20 6.83 -12.06
C GLU A 127 -28.13 7.64 -12.98
N SER A 128 -27.58 8.61 -13.71
CA SER A 128 -28.32 9.41 -14.70
C SER A 128 -28.66 8.65 -15.99
N TYR A 129 -28.19 7.41 -16.16
CA TYR A 129 -28.39 6.59 -17.37
C TYR A 129 -29.44 5.48 -17.19
N THR A 130 -30.05 5.37 -16.01
CA THR A 130 -31.00 4.29 -15.64
C THR A 130 -32.46 4.75 -15.56
N ASP A 131 -32.77 5.96 -16.05
CA ASP A 131 -34.11 6.57 -16.02
C ASP A 131 -34.72 6.83 -17.43
N GLU A 132 -34.38 6.01 -18.43
CA GLU A 132 -35.10 5.91 -19.72
C GLU A 132 -35.58 4.47 -19.94
#